data_AF-A0A9D4UTV0-F1
#
_entry.id   AF-A0A9D4UTV0-F1
#
_cell.length_a   1.000
_cell.length_b   1.000
_cell.length_c   1.000
_cell.angle_alpha   90.00
_cell.angle_beta   90.00
_cell.angle_gamma   90.00
#
_symmetry.space_group_name_H-M   'P 1'
#
loop_
_entity.id
_entity.type
_entity.pdbx_description
1 polymer ?
#
loop_
_entity_poly.entity_id
_entity_poly.type
_entity_poly.pdbx_seq_one_letter_code
_entity_poly.pdbx_strand_id
1 'polypeptide(L)'
;MQNAAMGKGRQGVDGRLQPALPESYPLKTLDELEELSYLDSFHFPFNKSSVPLKRTATRTSQRPRLLVCHDMQGGYQDDRWVQGSPNSDTYSIWHWHLIDIFVYFSHSLVTLPPPCWVNTAHRHGAQVLGTFITEWDAGEALCRRLLASKESVFLYASRLAKLAEVLGFDGWLINIENKVEKDHINNLLEFVRLLTKLMHDTVPGSTVIWYDSVTKYGTLSWQNCLNELNKCFFDLCDGIFTNYTWKEGHPKKSAAIAGDTRRYDVYMGIDVFGRNTFGGGGFKSNVGLIAARDAGVSAALFAPGWVYETKQSPSFVSAQNRWWGLLAECWPIAQQYPLDLPFFSNFNQGFWKQYFVNGSEISKTPWSNISCQNLQPLLRIESGPLRGALKGEISGECPAYSGGACIKFSGSIDAESQCLIALYQANVEIDTAFDVSYTVRSNNCSSLSLLIRVSKGDSVNHFILDTKEDEESGKSWEIGRNLCFVPLEQTEAF
;
A
#
# COMPACT_ATOMS: atom_id res chain seq x y z
N MET A 1 7.44 11.56 27.91
CA MET A 1 6.30 11.29 27.01
C MET A 1 5.09 12.20 27.25
N GLN A 2 4.90 12.79 28.45
CA GLN A 2 3.88 13.84 28.68
C GLN A 2 3.96 15.06 27.73
N ASN A 3 5.13 15.37 27.17
CA ASN A 3 5.28 16.49 26.23
C ASN A 3 4.75 16.22 24.81
N ALA A 4 4.65 14.95 24.38
CA ALA A 4 4.17 14.63 23.03
C ALA A 4 2.65 14.78 22.92
N ALA A 5 1.90 14.37 23.95
CA ALA A 5 0.44 14.47 23.98
C ALA A 5 -0.06 15.93 24.10
N MET A 6 0.70 16.81 24.77
CA MET A 6 0.25 18.17 25.10
C MET A 6 0.54 19.23 24.03
N GLY A 7 1.14 18.90 22.89
CA GLY A 7 1.44 19.88 21.82
C GLY A 7 2.25 21.10 22.30
N LYS A 8 3.04 20.98 23.37
CA LYS A 8 3.81 22.10 23.92
C LYS A 8 5.03 22.35 23.03
N GLY A 9 5.12 23.57 22.50
CA GLY A 9 6.17 23.99 21.58
C GLY A 9 7.59 23.75 22.09
N ARG A 10 8.53 23.49 21.18
CA ARG A 10 9.97 23.41 21.50
C ARG A 10 10.50 24.84 21.65
N GLN A 11 11.37 25.09 22.65
CA GLN A 11 12.09 26.36 22.74
C GLN A 11 13.09 26.44 21.57
N GLY A 12 12.88 27.42 20.69
CA GLY A 12 13.83 27.75 19.63
C GLY A 12 15.12 28.37 20.19
N VAL A 13 16.16 28.39 19.36
CA VAL A 13 17.47 29.01 19.66
C VAL A 13 17.34 30.51 19.98
N ASP A 14 16.22 31.15 19.59
CA ASP A 14 15.88 32.55 19.83
C ASP A 14 14.92 32.78 21.03
N GLY A 15 14.59 31.73 21.79
CA GLY A 15 13.67 31.80 22.92
C GLY A 15 12.19 31.88 22.54
N ARG A 16 11.83 31.83 21.25
CA ARG A 16 10.43 31.76 20.80
C ARG A 16 9.92 30.32 20.85
N LEU A 17 8.70 30.13 21.35
CA LEU A 17 7.99 28.86 21.30
C LEU A 17 7.70 28.51 19.85
N GLN A 18 8.33 27.45 19.31
CA GLN A 18 7.94 26.94 18.00
C GLN A 18 6.62 26.17 18.11
N PRO A 19 5.65 26.39 17.21
CA PRO A 19 4.41 25.63 17.21
C PRO A 19 4.71 24.13 17.05
N ALA A 20 3.98 23.29 17.79
CA ALA A 20 4.08 21.85 17.64
C ALA A 20 3.56 21.43 16.25
N LEU A 21 4.33 20.60 15.55
CA LEU A 21 3.91 20.00 14.29
C LEU A 21 3.12 18.73 14.58
N PRO A 22 2.00 18.48 13.87
CA PRO A 22 1.24 17.25 14.04
C PRO A 22 2.07 16.05 13.57
N GLU A 23 2.09 14.99 14.38
CA GLU A 23 2.78 13.74 14.05
C GLU A 23 1.89 12.52 14.32
N SER A 24 2.12 11.44 13.57
CA SER A 24 1.61 10.11 13.87
C SER A 24 2.51 9.42 14.89
N TYR A 25 1.91 8.68 15.82
CA TYR A 25 2.66 7.95 16.84
C TYR A 25 1.82 6.75 17.33
N PRO A 26 2.47 5.70 17.88
CA PRO A 26 1.76 4.52 18.40
C PRO A 26 1.32 4.71 19.85
N LEU A 27 0.44 3.84 20.34
CA LEU A 27 0.20 3.67 21.78
C LEU A 27 1.10 2.56 22.32
N LYS A 28 1.68 2.79 23.50
CA LYS A 28 2.70 1.94 24.12
C LYS A 28 2.17 1.16 25.32
N THR A 29 1.07 1.61 25.93
CA THR A 29 0.50 0.97 27.13
C THR A 29 -0.98 0.65 26.96
N LEU A 30 -1.47 -0.28 27.78
CA LEU A 30 -2.90 -0.58 27.85
C LEU A 30 -3.71 0.57 28.43
N ASP A 31 -3.12 1.40 29.30
CA ASP A 31 -3.79 2.59 29.86
C ASP A 31 -4.10 3.61 28.76
N GLU A 32 -3.12 3.88 27.89
CA GLU A 32 -3.31 4.78 26.74
C GLU A 32 -4.43 4.28 25.80
N LEU A 33 -4.51 2.96 25.59
CA LEU A 33 -5.56 2.34 24.78
C LEU A 33 -6.93 2.39 25.48
N GLU A 34 -6.97 2.06 26.77
CA GLU A 34 -8.18 2.02 27.61
C GLU A 34 -8.85 3.39 27.69
N GLU A 35 -8.05 4.43 27.91
CA GLU A 35 -8.44 5.84 27.99
C GLU A 35 -8.70 6.46 26.61
N LEU A 36 -8.29 5.79 25.52
CA LEU A 36 -8.28 6.35 24.16
C LEU A 36 -7.51 7.69 24.09
N SER A 37 -6.38 7.78 24.81
CA SER A 37 -5.61 9.03 24.97
C SER A 37 -5.14 9.65 23.65
N TYR A 38 -5.07 8.84 22.58
CA TYR A 38 -4.81 9.33 21.23
C TYR A 38 -5.83 10.39 20.80
N LEU A 39 -7.12 10.17 21.09
CA LEU A 39 -8.23 11.00 20.63
C LEU A 39 -8.28 12.36 21.33
N ASP A 40 -7.68 12.46 22.51
CA ASP A 40 -7.56 13.71 23.26
C ASP A 40 -6.29 14.51 22.90
N SER A 41 -5.45 13.97 22.01
CA SER A 41 -4.19 14.62 21.63
C SER A 41 -4.38 15.75 20.62
N PHE A 42 -3.47 16.73 20.65
CA PHE A 42 -3.34 17.76 19.60
C PHE A 42 -3.22 17.17 18.18
N HIS A 43 -2.63 15.98 18.07
CA HIS A 43 -2.32 15.35 16.79
C HIS A 43 -3.52 14.68 16.13
N PHE A 44 -4.53 14.26 16.91
CA PHE A 44 -5.64 13.44 16.43
C PHE A 44 -6.38 14.02 15.21
N PRO A 45 -6.78 15.31 15.18
CA PRO A 45 -7.51 15.86 14.05
C PRO A 45 -6.74 15.76 12.71
N PHE A 46 -5.41 15.77 12.77
CA PHE A 46 -4.53 15.68 11.60
C PHE A 46 -4.20 14.24 11.19
N ASN A 47 -4.47 13.27 12.07
CA ASN A 47 -4.19 11.85 11.85
C ASN A 47 -5.37 11.09 11.26
N LYS A 48 -6.52 11.75 11.04
CA LYS A 48 -7.65 11.18 10.32
C LYS A 48 -7.30 11.08 8.83
N SER A 49 -7.49 9.90 8.25
CA SER A 49 -7.44 9.75 6.80
C SER A 49 -8.54 10.58 6.14
N SER A 50 -8.25 11.10 4.94
CA SER A 50 -9.14 11.94 4.15
C SER A 50 -9.58 11.28 2.84
N VAL A 51 -8.98 10.15 2.48
CA VAL A 51 -9.33 9.38 1.29
C VAL A 51 -10.04 8.10 1.73
N PRO A 52 -11.33 7.92 1.43
CA PRO A 52 -12.03 6.67 1.72
C PRO A 52 -11.57 5.56 0.77
N LEU A 53 -11.55 4.31 1.26
CA LEU A 53 -11.32 3.15 0.42
C LEU A 53 -12.50 2.98 -0.54
N LYS A 54 -12.23 3.09 -1.84
CA LYS A 54 -13.22 2.76 -2.89
C LYS A 54 -13.33 1.24 -2.97
N ARG A 55 -14.42 0.71 -2.42
CA ARG A 55 -14.64 -0.74 -2.31
C ARG A 55 -14.84 -1.36 -3.70
N THR A 56 -13.82 -2.04 -4.20
CA THR A 56 -14.00 -3.16 -5.13
C THR A 56 -14.32 -4.41 -4.32
N ALA A 57 -15.05 -5.38 -4.88
CA ALA A 57 -15.51 -6.59 -4.20
C ALA A 57 -14.34 -7.54 -3.83
N THR A 58 -13.44 -7.14 -2.92
CA THR A 58 -12.18 -7.85 -2.60
C THR A 58 -12.40 -9.06 -1.69
N ARG A 59 -13.37 -9.01 -0.77
CA ARG A 59 -13.69 -10.13 0.15
C ARG A 59 -14.17 -11.40 -0.57
N THR A 60 -14.71 -11.27 -1.79
CA THR A 60 -15.19 -12.40 -2.59
C THR A 60 -14.20 -12.82 -3.68
N SER A 61 -13.02 -12.20 -3.75
CA SER A 61 -12.04 -12.55 -4.77
C SER A 61 -11.47 -13.96 -4.54
N GLN A 62 -11.82 -14.89 -5.42
CA GLN A 62 -11.34 -16.27 -5.39
C GLN A 62 -9.97 -16.38 -6.08
N ARG A 63 -9.02 -15.51 -5.67
CA ARG A 63 -7.65 -15.46 -6.19
C ARG A 63 -6.61 -15.30 -5.08
N PRO A 64 -5.33 -15.65 -5.33
CA PRO A 64 -4.23 -15.25 -4.47
C PRO A 64 -4.20 -13.73 -4.24
N ARG A 65 -3.94 -13.31 -3.00
CA ARG A 65 -3.80 -11.91 -2.59
C ARG A 65 -2.40 -11.63 -2.04
N LEU A 66 -1.91 -10.41 -2.24
CA LEU A 66 -0.65 -9.97 -1.69
C LEU A 66 -0.86 -9.07 -0.48
N LEU A 67 -0.39 -9.54 0.67
CA LEU A 67 -0.22 -8.72 1.86
C LEU A 67 1.21 -8.19 1.91
N VAL A 68 1.38 -6.93 2.31
CA VAL A 68 2.68 -6.29 2.49
C VAL A 68 2.77 -5.72 3.89
N CYS A 69 3.57 -6.33 4.75
CA CYS A 69 3.87 -5.88 6.10
C CYS A 69 5.22 -5.16 6.10
N HIS A 70 5.21 -3.82 6.17
CA HIS A 70 6.35 -3.05 5.68
C HIS A 70 7.62 -3.15 6.53
N ASP A 71 7.46 -3.40 7.85
CA ASP A 71 8.49 -3.28 8.91
C ASP A 71 9.66 -2.32 8.61
N MET A 72 9.35 -1.07 8.26
CA MET A 72 10.37 -0.10 7.82
C MET A 72 11.05 0.56 9.03
N GLN A 73 12.25 0.10 9.42
CA GLN A 73 13.06 0.66 10.50
C GLN A 73 12.30 0.96 11.80
N GLY A 74 11.41 0.04 12.22
CA GLY A 74 10.58 0.20 13.42
C GLY A 74 9.43 1.21 13.30
N GLY A 75 9.14 1.72 12.11
CA GLY A 75 8.04 2.64 11.80
C GLY A 75 8.25 4.08 12.27
N TYR A 76 7.35 4.97 11.85
CA TYR A 76 7.25 6.38 12.25
C TYR A 76 8.55 7.18 12.04
N GLN A 77 9.09 7.06 10.82
CA GLN A 77 10.23 7.82 10.34
C GLN A 77 9.72 9.16 9.76
N ASP A 78 10.07 9.51 8.52
CA ASP A 78 9.53 10.71 7.87
C ASP A 78 8.02 10.64 7.62
N ASP A 79 7.47 9.43 7.52
CA ASP A 79 6.05 9.17 7.30
C ASP A 79 5.16 9.53 8.50
N ARG A 80 5.75 9.76 9.68
CA ARG A 80 5.01 10.29 10.83
C ARG A 80 4.57 11.74 10.64
N TRP A 81 5.26 12.50 9.78
CA TRP A 81 4.92 13.90 9.53
C TRP A 81 3.74 13.95 8.58
N VAL A 82 2.53 14.09 9.14
CA VAL A 82 1.26 13.94 8.41
C VAL A 82 1.04 14.97 7.29
N GLN A 83 1.80 16.07 7.31
CA GLN A 83 1.79 17.12 6.30
C GLN A 83 3.00 17.09 5.35
N GLY A 84 3.84 16.05 5.45
CA GLY A 84 5.06 15.88 4.69
C GLY A 84 6.33 16.33 5.42
N SER A 85 7.47 16.01 4.81
CA SER A 85 8.82 16.26 5.31
C SER A 85 9.64 16.98 4.23
N PRO A 86 10.62 17.84 4.58
CA PRO A 86 11.57 18.41 3.62
C PRO A 86 12.61 17.40 3.13
N ASN A 87 12.51 16.13 3.54
CA ASN A 87 13.38 15.06 3.07
C ASN A 87 12.77 14.34 1.86
N SER A 88 13.44 14.34 0.71
CA SER A 88 13.03 13.55 -0.47
C SER A 88 13.61 12.13 -0.48
N ASP A 89 14.57 11.82 0.39
CA ASP A 89 15.12 10.48 0.57
C ASP A 89 14.32 9.78 1.66
N THR A 90 13.12 9.33 1.30
CA THR A 90 12.19 8.65 2.20
C THR A 90 11.70 7.35 1.60
N TYR A 91 11.41 6.36 2.45
CA TYR A 91 10.82 5.11 2.00
C TYR A 91 9.37 5.34 1.57
N SER A 92 9.05 4.89 0.36
CA SER A 92 7.68 4.90 -0.16
C SER A 92 7.45 3.73 -1.09
N ILE A 93 6.19 3.38 -1.28
CA ILE A 93 5.74 2.33 -2.20
C ILE A 93 4.85 3.01 -3.25
N TRP A 94 5.05 2.66 -4.53
CA TRP A 94 4.22 3.11 -5.66
C TRP A 94 3.76 1.95 -6.56
N HIS A 95 4.00 0.70 -6.13
CA HIS A 95 3.62 -0.52 -6.84
C HIS A 95 2.28 -1.09 -6.31
N TRP A 96 1.37 -0.20 -5.93
CA TRP A 96 0.08 -0.54 -5.32
C TRP A 96 -0.79 -1.44 -6.20
N HIS A 97 -0.56 -1.45 -7.52
CA HIS A 97 -1.26 -2.33 -8.46
C HIS A 97 -1.10 -3.83 -8.14
N LEU A 98 -0.13 -4.24 -7.32
CA LEU A 98 0.05 -5.63 -6.87
C LEU A 98 -0.50 -5.89 -5.46
N ILE A 99 -0.82 -4.86 -4.69
CA ILE A 99 -1.03 -4.96 -3.24
C ILE A 99 -2.53 -4.99 -2.95
N ASP A 100 -2.96 -6.01 -2.21
CA ASP A 100 -4.33 -6.11 -1.70
C ASP A 100 -4.44 -5.49 -0.30
N ILE A 101 -3.46 -5.82 0.56
CA ILE A 101 -3.44 -5.42 1.97
C ILE A 101 -2.06 -4.89 2.32
N PHE A 102 -2.02 -3.70 2.91
CA PHE A 102 -0.82 -3.11 3.48
C PHE A 102 -0.93 -3.09 5.01
N VAL A 103 0.06 -3.62 5.71
CA VAL A 103 0.15 -3.59 7.16
C VAL A 103 1.23 -2.61 7.54
N TYR A 104 0.83 -1.55 8.24
CA TYR A 104 1.76 -0.62 8.85
C TYR A 104 2.23 -1.21 10.18
N PHE A 105 3.51 -1.56 10.24
CA PHE A 105 4.08 -2.39 11.30
C PHE A 105 5.12 -1.63 12.12
N SER A 106 5.04 -1.75 13.44
CA SER A 106 6.12 -1.39 14.36
C SER A 106 6.09 -2.30 15.59
N HIS A 107 7.14 -2.24 16.39
CA HIS A 107 7.26 -2.94 17.68
C HIS A 107 6.64 -2.15 18.83
N SER A 108 5.45 -1.57 18.63
CA SER A 108 4.70 -0.85 19.66
C SER A 108 3.35 -1.52 19.88
N LEU A 109 2.87 -1.57 21.13
CA LEU A 109 1.66 -2.29 21.51
C LEU A 109 0.49 -2.07 20.54
N VAL A 110 0.20 -0.81 20.23
CA VAL A 110 -0.78 -0.42 19.21
C VAL A 110 -0.12 0.48 18.18
N THR A 111 0.16 -0.08 17.02
CA THR A 111 0.66 0.65 15.86
C THR A 111 -0.51 1.19 15.04
N LEU A 112 -0.69 2.51 15.07
CA LEU A 112 -1.65 3.26 14.27
C LEU A 112 -1.03 3.68 12.92
N PRO A 113 -1.60 3.29 11.78
CA PRO A 113 -1.09 3.71 10.47
C PRO A 113 -1.14 5.23 10.32
N PRO A 114 -0.04 5.90 9.93
CA PRO A 114 -0.07 7.31 9.54
C PRO A 114 -1.08 7.54 8.40
N PRO A 115 -1.81 8.66 8.40
CA PRO A 115 -2.80 8.96 7.37
C PRO A 115 -2.20 9.01 5.97
N CYS A 116 -0.89 9.26 5.84
CA CYS A 116 -0.22 9.29 4.55
C CYS A 116 -0.21 7.93 3.84
N TRP A 117 -0.05 6.84 4.60
CA TRP A 117 -0.16 5.47 4.09
C TRP A 117 -1.61 5.08 3.80
N VAL A 118 -2.53 5.40 4.73
CA VAL A 118 -3.97 5.14 4.54
C VAL A 118 -4.49 5.84 3.29
N ASN A 119 -4.21 7.14 3.16
CA ASN A 119 -4.67 7.93 2.03
C ASN A 119 -4.14 7.40 0.69
N THR A 120 -2.86 7.02 0.62
CA THR A 120 -2.29 6.53 -0.63
C THR A 120 -2.80 5.14 -0.99
N ALA A 121 -2.87 4.22 -0.01
CA ALA A 121 -3.34 2.86 -0.25
C ALA A 121 -4.81 2.86 -0.68
N HIS A 122 -5.67 3.61 0.02
CA HIS A 122 -7.08 3.76 -0.33
C HIS A 122 -7.28 4.34 -1.73
N ARG A 123 -6.48 5.34 -2.11
CA ARG A 123 -6.51 5.90 -3.47
C ARG A 123 -6.23 4.84 -4.54
N HIS A 124 -5.40 3.86 -4.22
CA HIS A 124 -5.06 2.75 -5.10
C HIS A 124 -5.91 1.48 -4.88
N GLY A 125 -6.90 1.50 -3.98
CA GLY A 125 -7.79 0.36 -3.73
C GLY A 125 -7.23 -0.71 -2.78
N ALA A 126 -6.11 -0.46 -2.08
CA ALA A 126 -5.54 -1.38 -1.11
C ALA A 126 -6.03 -1.07 0.32
N GLN A 127 -6.29 -2.11 1.11
CA GLN A 127 -6.63 -1.97 2.53
C GLN A 127 -5.40 -1.64 3.37
N VAL A 128 -5.57 -0.91 4.47
CA VAL A 128 -4.52 -0.62 5.45
C VAL A 128 -4.88 -1.15 6.82
N LEU A 129 -4.01 -2.00 7.36
CA LEU A 129 -4.14 -2.51 8.72
C LEU A 129 -3.10 -1.87 9.65
N GLY A 130 -3.53 -1.56 10.86
CA GLY A 130 -2.64 -1.35 12.00
C GLY A 130 -2.08 -2.67 12.53
N THR A 131 -1.20 -2.57 13.52
CA THR A 131 -0.64 -3.74 14.22
C THR A 131 -0.97 -3.68 15.70
N PHE A 132 -1.49 -4.76 16.25
CA PHE A 132 -1.59 -4.98 17.69
C PHE A 132 -0.62 -6.09 18.06
N ILE A 133 0.42 -5.76 18.83
CA ILE A 133 1.52 -6.67 19.13
C ILE A 133 1.86 -6.73 20.62
N THR A 134 2.17 -7.93 21.11
CA THR A 134 2.75 -8.14 22.43
C THR A 134 4.01 -8.99 22.29
N GLU A 135 5.11 -8.62 22.94
CA GLU A 135 6.40 -9.28 22.75
C GLU A 135 7.12 -9.53 24.07
N TRP A 136 7.79 -10.68 24.17
CA TRP A 136 8.67 -11.02 25.29
C TRP A 136 7.97 -11.03 26.66
N ASP A 137 8.74 -10.93 27.75
CA ASP A 137 8.21 -10.96 29.12
C ASP A 137 7.26 -9.78 29.41
N ALA A 138 7.50 -8.62 28.79
CA ALA A 138 6.61 -7.48 28.89
C ALA A 138 5.24 -7.77 28.25
N GLY A 139 5.24 -8.40 27.07
CA GLY A 139 4.03 -8.85 26.38
C GLY A 139 3.23 -9.87 27.17
N GLU A 140 3.89 -10.79 27.87
CA GLU A 140 3.21 -11.74 28.76
C GLU A 140 2.47 -11.02 29.91
N ALA A 141 3.10 -10.02 30.53
CA ALA A 141 2.46 -9.22 31.57
C ALA A 141 1.27 -8.42 31.03
N LEU A 142 1.37 -7.87 29.81
CA LEU A 142 0.26 -7.21 29.13
C LEU A 142 -0.89 -8.19 28.85
N CYS A 143 -0.57 -9.39 28.35
CA CYS A 143 -1.55 -10.45 28.09
C CYS A 143 -2.29 -10.86 29.37
N ARG A 144 -1.60 -11.01 30.51
CA ARG A 144 -2.26 -11.29 31.81
C ARG A 144 -3.33 -10.27 32.16
N ARG A 145 -3.07 -8.98 31.91
CA ARG A 145 -4.05 -7.91 32.18
C ARG A 145 -5.17 -7.88 31.14
N LEU A 146 -4.82 -7.90 29.85
CA LEU A 146 -5.79 -7.82 28.75
C LEU A 146 -6.76 -9.01 28.76
N LEU A 147 -6.25 -10.21 29.07
CA LEU A 147 -6.99 -11.47 29.05
C LEU A 147 -7.54 -11.88 30.43
N ALA A 148 -7.50 -10.99 31.43
CA ALA A 148 -7.90 -11.31 32.80
C ALA A 148 -9.40 -11.69 32.91
N SER A 149 -10.27 -11.03 32.13
CA SER A 149 -11.71 -11.30 32.15
C SER A 149 -12.37 -11.04 30.79
N LYS A 150 -13.64 -11.43 30.65
CA LYS A 150 -14.41 -11.15 29.43
C LYS A 150 -14.64 -9.64 29.23
N GLU A 151 -14.76 -8.91 30.34
CA GLU A 151 -14.93 -7.46 30.34
C GLU A 151 -13.67 -6.76 29.83
N SER A 152 -12.47 -7.18 30.30
CA SER A 152 -11.21 -6.62 29.80
C SER A 152 -11.01 -6.93 28.32
N VAL A 153 -11.30 -8.17 27.90
CA VAL A 153 -11.26 -8.58 26.49
C VAL A 153 -12.17 -7.70 25.63
N PHE A 154 -13.44 -7.53 26.04
CA PHE A 154 -14.39 -6.71 25.31
C PHE A 154 -13.96 -5.24 25.23
N LEU A 155 -13.45 -4.69 26.35
CA LEU A 155 -12.95 -3.32 26.44
C LEU A 155 -11.85 -3.08 25.39
N TYR A 156 -10.76 -3.85 25.43
CA TYR A 156 -9.62 -3.62 24.53
C TYR A 156 -9.97 -3.89 23.06
N ALA A 157 -10.78 -4.92 22.77
CA ALA A 157 -11.27 -5.15 21.41
C ALA A 157 -12.10 -3.98 20.89
N SER A 158 -12.97 -3.41 21.73
CA SER A 158 -13.79 -2.23 21.38
C SER A 158 -12.95 -0.98 21.17
N ARG A 159 -11.87 -0.79 21.95
CA ARG A 159 -10.96 0.35 21.78
C ARG A 159 -10.19 0.29 20.45
N LEU A 160 -9.69 -0.89 20.09
CA LEU A 160 -9.01 -1.10 18.79
C LEU A 160 -9.98 -0.87 17.61
N ALA A 161 -11.21 -1.39 17.68
CA ALA A 161 -12.22 -1.13 16.66
C ALA A 161 -12.56 0.36 16.55
N LYS A 162 -12.68 1.06 17.68
CA LYS A 162 -12.93 2.50 17.71
C LYS A 162 -11.81 3.31 17.06
N LEU A 163 -10.54 2.96 17.32
CA LEU A 163 -9.39 3.65 16.73
C LEU A 163 -9.37 3.48 15.20
N ALA A 164 -9.65 2.28 14.70
CA ALA A 164 -9.75 2.01 13.26
C ALA A 164 -10.83 2.86 12.59
N GLU A 165 -12.03 2.90 13.18
CA GLU A 165 -13.15 3.72 12.68
C GLU A 165 -12.80 5.21 12.60
N VAL A 166 -12.30 5.79 13.70
CA VAL A 166 -12.13 7.25 13.79
C VAL A 166 -10.91 7.78 13.04
N LEU A 167 -9.89 6.94 12.83
CA LEU A 167 -8.72 7.27 12.01
C LEU A 167 -8.90 6.85 10.55
N GLY A 168 -9.87 5.97 10.28
CA GLY A 168 -10.31 5.57 8.95
C GLY A 168 -9.39 4.54 8.28
N PHE A 169 -8.87 3.55 9.01
CA PHE A 169 -8.14 2.41 8.44
C PHE A 169 -8.93 1.10 8.64
N ASP A 170 -8.52 0.04 7.97
CA ASP A 170 -9.39 -1.11 7.66
C ASP A 170 -9.24 -2.31 8.59
N GLY A 171 -8.45 -2.23 9.67
CA GLY A 171 -8.37 -3.28 10.67
C GLY A 171 -6.97 -3.57 11.17
N TRP A 172 -6.70 -4.83 11.54
CA TRP A 172 -5.59 -5.16 12.44
C TRP A 172 -4.88 -6.47 12.07
N LEU A 173 -3.54 -6.42 12.08
CA LEU A 173 -2.72 -7.60 12.30
C LEU A 173 -2.59 -7.82 13.82
N ILE A 174 -2.95 -9.00 14.30
CA ILE A 174 -2.75 -9.43 15.69
C ILE A 174 -1.49 -10.30 15.73
N ASN A 175 -0.47 -9.84 16.46
CA ASN A 175 0.79 -10.57 16.62
C ASN A 175 1.14 -10.79 18.10
N ILE A 176 0.98 -12.01 18.61
CA ILE A 176 1.27 -12.34 20.01
C ILE A 176 2.60 -13.09 20.08
N GLU A 177 3.72 -12.37 20.22
CA GLU A 177 5.10 -12.89 20.25
C GLU A 177 5.59 -13.14 21.69
N ASN A 178 4.73 -13.69 22.53
CA ASN A 178 5.04 -14.12 23.89
C ASN A 178 4.18 -15.32 24.28
N LYS A 179 4.59 -16.07 25.30
CA LYS A 179 3.75 -17.13 25.87
C LYS A 179 2.49 -16.52 26.50
N VAL A 180 1.40 -17.27 26.45
CA VAL A 180 0.11 -16.96 27.08
C VAL A 180 -0.24 -18.08 28.05
N GLU A 181 -0.65 -17.72 29.25
CA GLU A 181 -1.05 -18.70 30.27
C GLU A 181 -2.26 -19.52 29.79
N LYS A 182 -2.24 -20.82 30.08
CA LYS A 182 -3.24 -21.77 29.57
C LYS A 182 -4.68 -21.34 29.91
N ASP A 183 -4.89 -20.79 31.10
CA ASP A 183 -6.19 -20.34 31.58
C ASP A 183 -6.71 -19.10 30.82
N HIS A 184 -5.81 -18.35 30.17
CA HIS A 184 -6.17 -17.17 29.36
C HIS A 184 -6.42 -17.49 27.89
N ILE A 185 -6.22 -18.72 27.42
CA ILE A 185 -6.37 -19.06 25.99
C ILE A 185 -7.81 -18.88 25.50
N ASN A 186 -8.80 -19.24 26.31
CA ASN A 186 -10.19 -19.03 25.95
C ASN A 186 -10.51 -17.53 25.80
N ASN A 187 -9.91 -16.68 26.63
CA ASN A 187 -10.06 -15.24 26.55
C ASN A 187 -9.31 -14.66 25.33
N LEU A 188 -8.20 -15.27 24.90
CA LEU A 188 -7.49 -14.86 23.68
C LEU A 188 -8.30 -15.21 22.43
N LEU A 189 -8.87 -16.41 22.37
CA LEU A 189 -9.80 -16.79 21.30
C LEU A 189 -11.00 -15.84 21.25
N GLU A 190 -11.57 -15.53 22.42
CA GLU A 190 -12.67 -14.58 22.53
C GLU A 190 -12.26 -13.15 22.10
N PHE A 191 -11.04 -12.72 22.40
CA PHE A 191 -10.50 -11.44 21.95
C PHE A 191 -10.42 -11.36 20.43
N VAL A 192 -9.84 -12.37 19.76
CA VAL A 192 -9.76 -12.43 18.30
C VAL A 192 -11.16 -12.41 17.68
N ARG A 193 -12.09 -13.20 18.23
CA ARG A 193 -13.49 -13.26 17.77
C ARG A 193 -14.21 -11.92 17.93
N LEU A 194 -14.09 -11.29 19.10
CA LEU A 194 -14.76 -10.02 19.39
C LEU A 194 -14.16 -8.87 18.59
N LEU A 195 -12.84 -8.78 18.47
CA LEU A 195 -12.20 -7.75 17.64
C LEU A 195 -12.65 -7.89 16.19
N THR A 196 -12.62 -9.11 15.64
CA THR A 196 -13.10 -9.37 14.27
C THR A 196 -14.55 -8.96 14.08
N LYS A 197 -15.43 -9.32 15.03
CA LYS A 197 -16.84 -8.93 14.97
C LYS A 197 -17.03 -7.42 15.03
N LEU A 198 -16.43 -6.76 16.03
CA LEU A 198 -16.57 -5.32 16.25
C LEU A 198 -15.98 -4.52 15.08
N MET A 199 -14.88 -4.98 14.49
CA MET A 199 -14.31 -4.40 13.28
C MET A 199 -15.31 -4.44 12.13
N HIS A 200 -15.92 -5.59 11.84
CA HIS A 200 -16.92 -5.70 10.76
C HIS A 200 -18.18 -4.87 11.01
N ASP A 201 -18.62 -4.80 12.27
CA ASP A 201 -19.80 -4.02 12.66
C ASP A 201 -19.54 -2.51 12.52
N THR A 202 -18.32 -2.05 12.84
CA THR A 202 -17.97 -0.62 12.89
C THR A 202 -17.39 -0.10 11.57
N VAL A 203 -16.57 -0.91 10.90
CA VAL A 203 -15.89 -0.59 9.64
C VAL A 203 -16.23 -1.71 8.64
N PRO A 204 -17.34 -1.59 7.88
CA PRO A 204 -17.76 -2.68 7.01
C PRO A 204 -16.69 -3.02 5.96
N GLY A 205 -16.42 -4.32 5.78
CA GLY A 205 -15.35 -4.79 4.90
C GLY A 205 -13.94 -4.71 5.51
N SER A 206 -13.82 -4.38 6.80
CA SER A 206 -12.57 -4.49 7.54
C SER A 206 -11.96 -5.89 7.47
N THR A 207 -10.68 -5.99 7.82
CA THR A 207 -9.93 -7.25 7.85
C THR A 207 -9.16 -7.38 9.17
N VAL A 208 -9.30 -8.53 9.83
CA VAL A 208 -8.46 -8.91 10.98
C VAL A 208 -7.64 -10.15 10.63
N ILE A 209 -6.32 -10.06 10.78
CA ILE A 209 -5.38 -11.12 10.43
C ILE A 209 -4.62 -11.58 11.67
N TRP A 210 -4.57 -12.89 11.88
CA TRP A 210 -3.76 -13.51 12.93
C TRP A 210 -2.35 -13.82 12.41
N TYR A 211 -1.31 -13.46 13.15
CA TYR A 211 0.04 -13.95 12.88
C TYR A 211 0.26 -15.32 13.52
N ASP A 212 0.90 -16.25 12.79
CA ASP A 212 1.20 -17.60 13.27
C ASP A 212 2.25 -17.61 14.39
N SER A 213 1.84 -17.31 15.62
CA SER A 213 2.72 -17.19 16.79
C SER A 213 2.40 -18.22 17.88
N VAL A 214 1.44 -17.94 18.77
CA VAL A 214 1.04 -18.85 19.85
C VAL A 214 0.09 -19.93 19.34
N THR A 215 0.27 -21.13 19.86
CA THR A 215 -0.62 -22.27 19.58
C THR A 215 -1.87 -22.23 20.47
N LYS A 216 -2.83 -23.13 20.21
CA LYS A 216 -4.01 -23.38 21.05
C LYS A 216 -3.72 -23.77 22.50
N TYR A 217 -2.44 -23.98 22.86
CA TYR A 217 -2.00 -24.25 24.23
C TYR A 217 -1.34 -23.04 24.90
N GLY A 218 -1.20 -21.90 24.20
CA GLY A 218 -0.55 -20.68 24.68
C GLY A 218 0.97 -20.68 24.59
N THR A 219 1.56 -21.76 24.08
CA THR A 219 2.99 -21.81 23.78
C THR A 219 3.29 -21.01 22.52
N LEU A 220 4.23 -20.07 22.60
CA LEU A 220 4.81 -19.39 21.45
C LEU A 220 5.59 -20.41 20.61
N SER A 221 5.04 -20.77 19.45
CA SER A 221 5.62 -21.78 18.56
C SER A 221 5.06 -21.59 17.16
N TRP A 222 5.82 -20.90 16.32
CA TRP A 222 5.48 -20.66 14.92
C TRP A 222 5.38 -21.99 14.15
N GLN A 223 4.23 -22.25 13.56
CA GLN A 223 3.95 -23.51 12.85
C GLN A 223 4.44 -23.50 11.40
N ASN A 224 4.68 -22.31 10.85
CA ASN A 224 5.10 -22.07 9.47
C ASN A 224 4.09 -22.61 8.45
N CYS A 225 2.84 -22.81 8.88
CA CYS A 225 1.72 -23.32 8.08
C CYS A 225 0.43 -23.20 8.91
N LEU A 226 -0.71 -23.24 8.23
CA LEU A 226 -1.99 -23.46 8.90
C LEU A 226 -2.14 -24.94 9.25
N ASN A 227 -2.37 -25.26 10.53
CA ASN A 227 -2.58 -26.62 11.01
C ASN A 227 -3.46 -26.64 12.29
N GLU A 228 -3.67 -27.82 12.87
CA GLU A 228 -4.54 -28.00 14.05
C GLU A 228 -4.12 -27.24 15.32
N LEU A 229 -2.91 -26.68 15.36
CA LEU A 229 -2.40 -25.93 16.50
C LEU A 229 -2.72 -24.44 16.42
N ASN A 230 -2.97 -23.88 15.25
CA ASN A 230 -3.31 -22.46 15.05
C ASN A 230 -4.66 -22.23 14.33
N LYS A 231 -5.30 -23.28 13.78
CA LYS A 231 -6.59 -23.19 13.07
C LYS A 231 -7.69 -22.54 13.90
N CYS A 232 -7.68 -22.73 15.22
CA CYS A 232 -8.66 -22.10 16.12
C CYS A 232 -8.65 -20.56 16.04
N PHE A 233 -7.51 -19.93 15.76
CA PHE A 233 -7.43 -18.48 15.58
C PHE A 233 -7.87 -18.07 14.18
N PHE A 234 -7.42 -18.81 13.16
CA PHE A 234 -7.80 -18.61 11.76
C PHE A 234 -9.33 -18.64 11.56
N ASP A 235 -10.02 -19.57 12.22
CA ASP A 235 -11.48 -19.71 12.12
C ASP A 235 -12.26 -18.55 12.77
N LEU A 236 -11.60 -17.76 13.62
CA LEU A 236 -12.21 -16.63 14.36
C LEU A 236 -11.92 -15.27 13.74
N CYS A 237 -11.12 -15.21 12.68
CA CYS A 237 -10.74 -13.99 11.97
C CYS A 237 -10.75 -14.16 10.44
N ASP A 238 -10.28 -13.16 9.71
CA ASP A 238 -10.36 -13.09 8.24
C ASP A 238 -9.17 -13.74 7.54
N GLY A 239 -8.11 -14.09 8.26
CA GLY A 239 -6.98 -14.79 7.68
C GLY A 239 -5.82 -15.03 8.64
N ILE A 240 -4.84 -15.80 8.15
CA ILE A 240 -3.61 -16.09 8.87
C ILE A 240 -2.40 -15.67 8.04
N PHE A 241 -1.50 -14.91 8.65
CA PHE A 241 -0.16 -14.65 8.15
C PHE A 241 0.78 -15.67 8.79
N THR A 242 1.24 -16.65 8.02
CA THR A 242 2.15 -17.68 8.52
C THR A 242 3.55 -17.11 8.76
N ASN A 243 4.27 -17.65 9.74
CA ASN A 243 5.69 -17.35 9.89
C ASN A 243 6.48 -17.76 8.63
N TYR A 244 7.59 -17.08 8.37
CA TYR A 244 8.30 -17.14 7.10
C TYR A 244 9.28 -18.32 6.92
N THR A 245 9.52 -19.14 7.95
CA THR A 245 10.47 -20.27 7.89
C THR A 245 9.87 -21.59 7.40
N TRP A 246 8.87 -21.49 6.51
CA TRP A 246 8.15 -22.65 5.96
C TRP A 246 8.94 -23.40 4.89
N LYS A 247 8.45 -24.60 4.53
CA LYS A 247 9.06 -25.51 3.54
C LYS A 247 8.11 -25.76 2.37
N GLU A 248 8.63 -26.25 1.25
CA GLU A 248 7.91 -26.40 -0.02
C GLU A 248 6.50 -27.05 0.08
N GLY A 249 6.31 -28.03 0.97
CA GLY A 249 5.01 -28.69 1.15
C GLY A 249 4.00 -27.94 2.05
N HIS A 250 4.43 -26.92 2.80
CA HIS A 250 3.60 -26.20 3.75
C HIS A 250 2.46 -25.38 3.12
N PRO A 251 2.67 -24.65 2.00
CA PRO A 251 1.58 -23.95 1.32
C PRO A 251 0.42 -24.88 0.93
N LYS A 252 0.72 -26.01 0.26
CA LYS A 252 -0.32 -26.99 -0.14
C LYS A 252 -1.05 -27.61 1.04
N LYS A 253 -0.33 -27.93 2.13
CA LYS A 253 -0.94 -28.41 3.38
C LYS A 253 -1.88 -27.36 3.98
N SER A 254 -1.45 -26.10 4.01
CA SER A 254 -2.25 -25.00 4.54
C SER A 254 -3.52 -24.79 3.72
N ALA A 255 -3.42 -24.86 2.38
CA ALA A 255 -4.58 -24.81 1.48
C ALA A 255 -5.60 -25.91 1.80
N ALA A 256 -5.13 -27.14 1.99
CA ALA A 256 -5.98 -28.29 2.32
C ALA A 256 -6.69 -28.12 3.67
N ILE A 257 -6.00 -27.58 4.69
CA ILE A 257 -6.60 -27.32 6.02
C ILE A 257 -7.59 -26.15 5.98
N ALA A 258 -7.32 -25.11 5.19
CA ALA A 258 -8.22 -23.98 5.01
C ALA A 258 -9.50 -24.34 4.25
N GLY A 259 -9.40 -25.31 3.32
CA GLY A 259 -10.48 -25.68 2.42
C GLY A 259 -10.67 -24.66 1.27
N ASP A 260 -11.44 -25.06 0.26
CA ASP A 260 -11.53 -24.31 -1.00
C ASP A 260 -12.05 -22.88 -0.83
N THR A 261 -12.95 -22.65 0.12
CA THR A 261 -13.59 -21.34 0.34
C THR A 261 -12.70 -20.33 1.04
N ARG A 262 -11.68 -20.79 1.79
CA ARG A 262 -10.84 -19.95 2.67
C ARG A 262 -9.34 -20.07 2.38
N ARG A 263 -8.93 -20.85 1.36
CA ARG A 263 -7.50 -21.05 1.04
C ARG A 263 -6.72 -19.76 0.74
N TYR A 264 -7.40 -18.74 0.21
CA TYR A 264 -6.79 -17.43 -0.06
C TYR A 264 -6.73 -16.51 1.16
N ASP A 265 -7.27 -16.93 2.31
CA ASP A 265 -7.11 -16.29 3.60
C ASP A 265 -5.83 -16.77 4.32
N VAL A 266 -5.11 -17.72 3.73
CA VAL A 266 -3.77 -18.12 4.18
C VAL A 266 -2.73 -17.30 3.41
N TYR A 267 -1.98 -16.49 4.12
CA TYR A 267 -0.88 -15.69 3.59
C TYR A 267 0.45 -16.30 4.01
N MET A 268 1.14 -16.93 3.05
CA MET A 268 2.46 -17.51 3.31
C MET A 268 3.50 -16.40 3.48
N GLY A 269 4.11 -16.31 4.66
CA GLY A 269 5.06 -15.26 5.01
C GLY A 269 6.39 -15.34 4.26
N ILE A 270 6.91 -14.23 3.77
CA ILE A 270 8.17 -14.16 3.02
C ILE A 270 8.96 -12.99 3.58
N ASP A 271 10.02 -13.29 4.32
CA ASP A 271 10.90 -12.25 4.86
C ASP A 271 11.84 -11.74 3.76
N VAL A 272 11.66 -10.48 3.37
CA VAL A 272 12.45 -9.86 2.30
C VAL A 272 13.92 -9.69 2.73
N PHE A 273 14.24 -9.65 4.02
CA PHE A 273 15.64 -9.73 4.45
C PHE A 273 16.27 -11.12 4.29
N GLY A 274 15.45 -12.15 4.07
CA GLY A 274 15.93 -13.50 3.78
C GLY A 274 16.30 -14.34 4.99
N ARG A 275 15.85 -13.99 6.21
CA ARG A 275 16.17 -14.72 7.44
C ARG A 275 15.40 -16.04 7.47
N ASN A 276 16.03 -17.10 6.98
CA ASN A 276 15.47 -18.47 6.93
C ASN A 276 14.17 -18.59 6.11
N THR A 277 13.88 -17.62 5.24
CA THR A 277 12.68 -17.66 4.39
C THR A 277 12.83 -18.67 3.26
N PHE A 278 11.71 -19.30 2.87
CA PHE A 278 11.71 -20.17 1.70
C PHE A 278 12.08 -19.39 0.42
N GLY A 279 12.91 -20.00 -0.44
CA GLY A 279 13.34 -19.40 -1.71
C GLY A 279 14.40 -18.29 -1.60
N GLY A 280 14.61 -17.75 -0.40
CA GLY A 280 15.48 -16.61 -0.13
C GLY A 280 14.75 -15.26 -0.20
N GLY A 281 15.35 -14.24 0.43
CA GLY A 281 14.84 -12.87 0.42
C GLY A 281 15.42 -12.03 -0.72
N GLY A 282 15.29 -10.72 -0.59
CA GLY A 282 15.78 -9.72 -1.52
C GLY A 282 15.27 -9.97 -2.93
N PHE A 283 16.16 -9.95 -3.93
CA PHE A 283 15.80 -10.23 -5.32
C PHE A 283 15.32 -11.67 -5.59
N LYS A 284 15.29 -12.57 -4.58
CA LYS A 284 14.72 -13.92 -4.68
C LYS A 284 13.35 -14.06 -4.02
N SER A 285 12.77 -12.99 -3.48
CA SER A 285 11.44 -13.02 -2.85
C SER A 285 10.35 -13.55 -3.79
N ASN A 286 10.51 -13.39 -5.11
CA ASN A 286 9.60 -13.93 -6.12
C ASN A 286 9.47 -15.48 -6.07
N VAL A 287 10.50 -16.20 -5.60
CA VAL A 287 10.46 -17.67 -5.49
C VAL A 287 9.41 -18.12 -4.47
N GLY A 288 9.34 -17.43 -3.32
CA GLY A 288 8.31 -17.70 -2.32
C GLY A 288 6.91 -17.37 -2.83
N LEU A 289 6.76 -16.26 -3.58
CA LEU A 289 5.50 -15.87 -4.20
C LEU A 289 5.02 -16.94 -5.19
N ILE A 290 5.90 -17.40 -6.09
CA ILE A 290 5.57 -18.46 -7.05
C ILE A 290 5.07 -19.71 -6.33
N ALA A 291 5.78 -20.17 -5.30
CA ALA A 291 5.39 -21.36 -4.54
C ALA A 291 4.03 -21.20 -3.83
N ALA A 292 3.73 -20.03 -3.28
CA ALA A 292 2.43 -19.74 -2.67
C ALA A 292 1.30 -19.72 -3.71
N ARG A 293 1.51 -19.01 -4.82
CA ARG A 293 0.56 -18.93 -5.94
C ARG A 293 0.25 -20.31 -6.53
N ASP A 294 1.28 -21.09 -6.82
CA ASP A 294 1.14 -22.42 -7.43
C ASP A 294 0.48 -23.44 -6.48
N ALA A 295 0.52 -23.17 -5.16
CA ALA A 295 -0.23 -23.94 -4.16
C ALA A 295 -1.67 -23.43 -3.95
N GLY A 296 -2.09 -22.35 -4.63
CA GLY A 296 -3.44 -21.79 -4.54
C GLY A 296 -3.71 -21.05 -3.23
N VAL A 297 -2.69 -20.45 -2.62
CA VAL A 297 -2.81 -19.62 -1.40
C VAL A 297 -2.27 -18.21 -1.65
N SER A 298 -2.47 -17.32 -0.69
CA SER A 298 -1.98 -15.94 -0.72
C SER A 298 -0.54 -15.84 -0.17
N ALA A 299 0.08 -14.68 -0.31
CA ALA A 299 1.44 -14.43 0.17
C ALA A 299 1.51 -13.14 1.01
N ALA A 300 2.40 -13.12 2.01
CA ALA A 300 2.69 -11.95 2.83
C ALA A 300 4.18 -11.59 2.72
N LEU A 301 4.49 -10.42 2.16
CA LEU A 301 5.85 -9.88 2.14
C LEU A 301 6.13 -9.14 3.44
N PHE A 302 7.13 -9.60 4.19
CA PHE A 302 7.58 -8.98 5.43
C PHE A 302 8.86 -8.19 5.23
N ALA A 303 8.90 -6.96 5.73
CA ALA A 303 10.05 -6.07 5.70
C ALA A 303 10.60 -5.72 4.28
N PRO A 304 9.75 -5.34 3.30
CA PRO A 304 10.21 -4.83 1.99
C PRO A 304 11.03 -3.53 2.11
N GLY A 305 11.08 -2.89 3.28
CA GLY A 305 12.05 -1.84 3.62
C GLY A 305 13.50 -2.22 3.29
N TRP A 306 13.80 -3.53 3.22
CA TRP A 306 15.07 -4.10 2.75
C TRP A 306 15.68 -3.35 1.55
N VAL A 307 14.90 -3.03 0.52
CA VAL A 307 15.40 -2.36 -0.70
C VAL A 307 16.06 -1.02 -0.37
N TYR A 308 15.43 -0.26 0.52
CA TYR A 308 15.86 1.06 0.96
C TYR A 308 16.98 0.96 2.00
N GLU A 309 16.77 0.13 3.03
CA GLU A 309 17.69 -0.01 4.17
C GLU A 309 19.06 -0.55 3.76
N THR A 310 19.10 -1.44 2.77
CA THR A 310 20.36 -2.02 2.27
C THR A 310 20.99 -1.19 1.15
N LYS A 311 20.41 -0.03 0.80
CA LYS A 311 20.94 0.93 -0.19
C LYS A 311 21.31 0.27 -1.52
N GLN A 312 20.39 -0.53 -2.05
CA GLN A 312 20.61 -1.24 -3.30
C GLN A 312 20.95 -0.27 -4.45
N SER A 313 21.99 -0.60 -5.21
CA SER A 313 22.48 0.22 -6.32
C SER A 313 21.56 0.15 -7.55
N PRO A 314 21.56 1.18 -8.43
CA PRO A 314 22.28 2.46 -8.29
C PRO A 314 21.54 3.50 -7.42
N SER A 315 20.24 3.32 -7.19
CA SER A 315 19.41 4.21 -6.38
C SER A 315 18.22 3.46 -5.81
N PHE A 316 17.57 4.01 -4.78
CA PHE A 316 16.34 3.47 -4.22
C PHE A 316 15.26 3.28 -5.29
N VAL A 317 15.01 4.29 -6.13
CA VAL A 317 13.98 4.21 -7.19
C VAL A 317 14.27 3.08 -8.17
N SER A 318 15.50 2.98 -8.65
CA SER A 318 15.91 1.91 -9.58
C SER A 318 15.80 0.52 -8.96
N ALA A 319 16.25 0.37 -7.71
CA ALA A 319 16.21 -0.90 -7.01
C ALA A 319 14.78 -1.32 -6.63
N GLN A 320 13.93 -0.36 -6.24
CA GLN A 320 12.52 -0.57 -5.92
C GLN A 320 11.77 -1.03 -7.17
N ASN A 321 11.92 -0.33 -8.31
CA ASN A 321 11.30 -0.73 -9.57
C ASN A 321 11.79 -2.11 -10.04
N ARG A 322 13.09 -2.43 -9.87
CA ARG A 322 13.62 -3.75 -10.20
C ARG A 322 13.01 -4.84 -9.32
N TRP A 323 12.99 -4.63 -8.01
CA TRP A 323 12.50 -5.64 -7.06
C TRP A 323 11.01 -5.91 -7.26
N TRP A 324 10.19 -4.86 -7.32
CA TRP A 324 8.75 -4.99 -7.60
C TRP A 324 8.45 -5.50 -9.01
N GLY A 325 9.29 -5.18 -10.00
CA GLY A 325 9.18 -5.74 -11.35
C GLY A 325 9.27 -7.28 -11.37
N LEU A 326 10.19 -7.86 -10.58
CA LEU A 326 10.29 -9.31 -10.44
C LEU A 326 9.03 -9.94 -9.81
N LEU A 327 8.35 -9.20 -8.94
CA LEU A 327 7.09 -9.64 -8.34
C LEU A 327 5.92 -9.50 -9.33
N ALA A 328 5.90 -8.42 -10.12
CA ALA A 328 4.89 -8.19 -11.15
C ALA A 328 4.89 -9.27 -12.24
N GLU A 329 6.06 -9.87 -12.52
CA GLU A 329 6.18 -10.98 -13.48
C GLU A 329 5.52 -12.28 -12.98
N CYS A 330 5.43 -12.48 -11.66
CA CYS A 330 4.94 -13.73 -11.08
C CYS A 330 3.64 -13.61 -10.29
N TRP A 331 3.15 -12.41 -10.00
CA TRP A 331 1.96 -12.17 -9.20
C TRP A 331 0.87 -11.44 -9.98
N PRO A 332 -0.42 -11.80 -9.80
CA PRO A 332 -1.50 -11.10 -10.50
C PRO A 332 -1.61 -9.63 -10.08
N ILE A 333 -2.05 -8.80 -11.03
CA ILE A 333 -2.46 -7.42 -10.76
C ILE A 333 -3.69 -7.45 -9.85
N ALA A 334 -3.59 -6.76 -8.71
CA ALA A 334 -4.65 -6.62 -7.73
C ALA A 334 -5.57 -5.43 -8.03
N GLN A 335 -5.01 -4.32 -8.53
CA GLN A 335 -5.72 -3.06 -8.68
C GLN A 335 -5.73 -2.57 -10.13
N GLN A 336 -6.90 -2.16 -10.58
CA GLN A 336 -7.13 -1.53 -11.88
C GLN A 336 -7.69 -0.13 -11.63
N TYR A 337 -7.21 0.85 -12.39
CA TYR A 337 -7.64 2.23 -12.27
C TYR A 337 -7.38 3.00 -13.57
N PRO A 338 -8.15 4.08 -13.84
CA PRO A 338 -9.23 4.63 -13.00
C PRO A 338 -10.44 3.71 -12.82
N LEU A 339 -11.20 3.95 -11.75
CA LEU A 339 -12.51 3.34 -11.50
C LEU A 339 -13.67 4.31 -11.78
N ASP A 340 -13.38 5.62 -11.82
CA ASP A 340 -14.37 6.67 -12.04
C ASP A 340 -13.75 7.82 -12.84
N LEU A 341 -14.61 8.65 -13.46
CA LEU A 341 -14.26 9.96 -14.01
C LEU A 341 -14.75 11.10 -13.08
N PRO A 342 -14.08 12.26 -13.07
CA PRO A 342 -12.86 12.59 -13.81
C PRO A 342 -11.62 11.86 -13.26
N PHE A 343 -10.72 11.46 -14.16
CA PHE A 343 -9.43 10.88 -13.82
C PHE A 343 -8.31 11.89 -14.07
N PHE A 344 -7.41 12.04 -13.09
CA PHE A 344 -6.23 12.89 -13.17
C PHE A 344 -5.02 12.17 -12.62
N SER A 345 -3.87 12.31 -13.29
CA SER A 345 -2.57 11.95 -12.73
C SER A 345 -1.49 12.85 -13.32
N ASN A 346 -0.62 13.36 -12.44
CA ASN A 346 0.68 13.93 -12.81
C ASN A 346 1.84 12.99 -12.46
N PHE A 347 1.54 11.70 -12.23
CA PHE A 347 2.50 10.63 -11.93
C PHE A 347 3.31 10.83 -10.64
N ASN A 348 2.88 11.74 -9.77
CA ASN A 348 3.59 12.04 -8.54
C ASN A 348 3.69 10.83 -7.62
N GLN A 349 4.92 10.43 -7.26
CA GLN A 349 5.21 9.35 -6.29
C GLN A 349 5.29 9.84 -4.83
N GLY A 350 5.00 11.12 -4.60
CA GLY A 350 4.92 11.70 -3.26
C GLY A 350 6.26 12.12 -2.67
N PHE A 351 7.34 12.21 -3.45
CA PHE A 351 8.63 12.74 -2.99
C PHE A 351 9.46 13.19 -4.17
N TRP A 352 10.05 14.39 -4.14
CA TRP A 352 10.96 14.87 -5.20
C TRP A 352 11.87 15.99 -4.69
N LYS A 353 12.91 16.34 -5.47
CA LYS A 353 13.84 17.44 -5.15
C LYS A 353 13.34 18.82 -5.58
N GLN A 354 12.30 18.84 -6.41
CA GLN A 354 11.81 20.03 -7.12
C GLN A 354 10.29 19.97 -7.29
N TYR A 355 9.68 21.10 -7.62
CA TYR A 355 8.25 21.20 -7.90
C TYR A 355 7.98 22.17 -9.04
N PHE A 356 7.11 21.77 -9.96
CA PHE A 356 6.72 22.50 -11.15
C PHE A 356 5.22 22.80 -11.17
N VAL A 357 4.88 23.95 -11.76
CA VAL A 357 3.52 24.34 -12.12
C VAL A 357 3.55 24.89 -13.53
N ASN A 358 2.73 24.34 -14.42
CA ASN A 358 2.66 24.70 -15.85
C ASN A 358 4.04 24.76 -16.51
N GLY A 359 4.85 23.71 -16.31
CA GLY A 359 6.19 23.59 -16.88
C GLY A 359 7.25 24.52 -16.27
N SER A 360 6.89 25.33 -15.27
CA SER A 360 7.79 26.26 -14.59
C SER A 360 8.15 25.75 -13.20
N GLU A 361 9.45 25.67 -12.92
CA GLU A 361 9.97 25.30 -11.60
C GLU A 361 9.62 26.41 -10.60
N ILE A 362 8.85 26.08 -9.57
CA ILE A 362 8.46 27.01 -8.50
C ILE A 362 9.19 26.74 -7.18
N SER A 363 9.82 25.57 -7.04
CA SER A 363 10.59 25.20 -5.84
C SER A 363 11.73 24.24 -6.18
N LYS A 364 12.89 24.48 -5.56
CA LYS A 364 14.09 23.60 -5.56
C LYS A 364 14.29 22.90 -4.22
N THR A 365 13.35 23.06 -3.30
CA THR A 365 13.42 22.47 -1.97
C THR A 365 12.95 21.02 -2.06
N PRO A 366 13.75 20.04 -1.60
CA PRO A 366 13.30 18.66 -1.51
C PRO A 366 12.10 18.51 -0.60
N TRP A 367 11.25 17.55 -0.93
CA TRP A 367 10.02 17.30 -0.18
C TRP A 367 9.59 15.85 -0.33
N SER A 368 8.84 15.38 0.66
CA SER A 368 8.04 14.17 0.59
C SER A 368 6.71 14.35 1.30
N ASN A 369 5.67 13.77 0.74
CA ASN A 369 4.36 13.58 1.32
C ASN A 369 3.68 12.41 0.59
N ILE A 370 3.66 11.24 1.22
CA ILE A 370 3.10 10.01 0.65
C ILE A 370 1.60 10.20 0.32
N SER A 371 0.86 11.03 1.07
CA SER A 371 -0.55 11.35 0.77
C SER A 371 -0.74 11.98 -0.61
N CYS A 372 0.29 12.63 -1.16
CA CYS A 372 0.25 13.30 -2.46
C CYS A 372 0.49 12.36 -3.65
N GLN A 373 0.73 11.07 -3.41
CA GLN A 373 0.86 10.09 -4.49
C GLN A 373 -0.38 10.07 -5.38
N ASN A 374 -0.20 10.18 -6.68
CA ASN A 374 -1.27 9.98 -7.65
C ASN A 374 -1.30 8.51 -8.09
N LEU A 375 -2.36 8.12 -8.81
CA LEU A 375 -2.46 6.79 -9.41
C LEU A 375 -1.29 6.54 -10.37
N GLN A 376 -0.54 5.47 -10.11
CA GLN A 376 0.75 5.20 -10.76
C GLN A 376 0.58 4.41 -12.06
N PRO A 377 1.26 4.77 -13.17
CA PRO A 377 1.13 4.04 -14.42
C PRO A 377 1.82 2.67 -14.36
N LEU A 378 1.37 1.73 -15.19
CA LEU A 378 1.96 0.39 -15.35
C LEU A 378 3.27 0.42 -16.14
N LEU A 379 3.38 1.32 -17.14
CA LEU A 379 4.54 1.44 -18.02
C LEU A 379 4.94 0.12 -18.71
N ARG A 380 3.94 -0.66 -19.13
CA ARG A 380 4.13 -1.97 -19.78
C ARG A 380 4.15 -1.82 -21.30
N ILE A 381 5.20 -2.30 -21.94
CA ILE A 381 5.30 -2.35 -23.41
C ILE A 381 4.29 -3.39 -23.93
N GLU A 382 3.38 -2.99 -24.81
CA GLU A 382 2.39 -3.89 -25.42
C GLU A 382 2.76 -4.28 -26.86
N SER A 383 3.33 -3.34 -27.62
CA SER A 383 3.82 -3.59 -28.98
C SER A 383 4.94 -2.61 -29.33
N GLY A 384 5.89 -3.02 -30.18
CA GLY A 384 6.99 -2.19 -30.64
C GLY A 384 8.21 -3.01 -31.09
N PRO A 385 9.18 -2.39 -31.79
CA PRO A 385 10.34 -3.12 -32.28
C PRO A 385 11.17 -3.68 -31.12
N LEU A 386 11.33 -5.01 -31.09
CA LEU A 386 12.12 -5.75 -30.07
C LEU A 386 13.60 -5.33 -30.03
N ARG A 387 14.09 -4.58 -31.02
CA ARG A 387 15.49 -4.17 -31.16
C ARG A 387 15.81 -2.75 -30.68
N GLY A 388 14.82 -1.99 -30.21
CA GLY A 388 15.02 -0.64 -29.65
C GLY A 388 14.71 -0.60 -28.16
N ALA A 389 15.70 -0.23 -27.33
CA ALA A 389 15.61 -0.17 -25.87
C ALA A 389 14.71 0.98 -25.34
N LEU A 390 13.51 1.16 -25.87
CA LEU A 390 12.56 2.16 -25.36
C LEU A 390 12.06 1.72 -23.98
N LYS A 391 12.36 2.53 -22.97
CA LYS A 391 11.93 2.33 -21.59
C LYS A 391 11.22 3.58 -21.10
N GLY A 392 10.05 3.38 -20.48
CA GLY A 392 9.37 4.41 -19.69
C GLY A 392 9.72 4.28 -18.22
N GLU A 393 10.00 5.38 -17.55
CA GLU A 393 10.15 5.43 -16.09
C GLU A 393 9.67 6.78 -15.53
N ILE A 394 9.20 6.79 -14.29
CA ILE A 394 8.96 8.05 -13.57
C ILE A 394 10.31 8.63 -13.19
N SER A 395 10.57 9.87 -13.63
CA SER A 395 11.85 10.54 -13.41
C SER A 395 11.64 11.95 -12.89
N GLY A 396 12.31 12.24 -11.77
CA GLY A 396 12.48 13.60 -11.24
C GLY A 396 13.75 14.29 -11.75
N GLU A 397 14.45 13.72 -12.73
CA GLU A 397 15.66 14.32 -13.33
C GLU A 397 15.32 15.26 -14.50
N CYS A 398 14.14 15.10 -15.08
CA CYS A 398 13.66 15.93 -16.18
C CYS A 398 12.65 16.97 -15.67
N PRO A 399 12.56 18.15 -16.32
CA PRO A 399 11.52 19.12 -16.00
C PRO A 399 10.12 18.50 -16.12
N ALA A 400 9.31 18.64 -15.09
CA ALA A 400 7.92 18.19 -15.10
C ALA A 400 6.99 19.33 -15.53
N TYR A 401 5.79 18.99 -16.01
CA TYR A 401 4.76 20.00 -16.26
C TYR A 401 4.06 20.40 -14.95
N SER A 402 3.74 19.44 -14.10
CA SER A 402 3.12 19.65 -12.79
C SER A 402 3.68 18.64 -11.79
N GLY A 403 3.91 19.06 -10.54
CA GLY A 403 4.49 18.20 -9.49
C GLY A 403 6.00 18.11 -9.59
N GLY A 404 6.60 17.00 -9.15
CA GLY A 404 8.07 16.88 -9.06
C GLY A 404 8.71 15.88 -10.04
N ALA A 405 7.92 15.20 -10.86
CA ALA A 405 8.40 14.24 -11.86
C ALA A 405 7.46 14.13 -13.06
N CYS A 406 7.93 13.45 -14.10
CA CYS A 406 7.18 13.08 -15.28
C CYS A 406 7.51 11.64 -15.70
N ILE A 407 6.74 11.09 -16.64
CA ILE A 407 7.19 9.88 -17.35
C ILE A 407 8.27 10.31 -18.35
N LYS A 408 9.46 9.73 -18.23
CA LYS A 408 10.55 9.86 -19.19
C LYS A 408 10.58 8.60 -20.04
N PHE A 409 10.41 8.77 -21.35
CA PHE A 409 10.71 7.72 -22.32
C PHE A 409 12.14 7.92 -22.83
N SER A 410 12.94 6.87 -22.81
CA SER A 410 14.34 6.90 -23.28
C SER A 410 14.64 5.65 -24.09
N GLY A 411 15.37 5.81 -25.18
CA GLY A 411 15.71 4.72 -26.10
C GLY A 411 15.75 5.21 -27.54
N SER A 412 15.72 4.26 -28.47
CA SER A 412 15.66 4.52 -29.91
C SER A 412 14.54 3.70 -30.51
N ILE A 413 13.84 4.31 -31.45
CA ILE A 413 12.81 3.67 -32.27
C ILE A 413 13.27 3.83 -33.71
N ASP A 414 13.17 2.78 -34.51
CA ASP A 414 13.53 2.84 -35.93
C ASP A 414 12.60 3.85 -36.65
N ALA A 415 13.09 4.45 -37.74
CA ALA A 415 12.27 5.35 -38.55
C ALA A 415 10.97 4.65 -38.96
N GLU A 416 9.85 5.38 -38.90
CA GLU A 416 8.50 4.89 -39.23
C GLU A 416 7.99 3.75 -38.33
N SER A 417 8.70 3.39 -37.26
CA SER A 417 8.23 2.40 -36.28
C SER A 417 7.43 3.06 -35.16
N GLN A 418 6.50 2.29 -34.61
CA GLN A 418 5.67 2.70 -33.48
C GLN A 418 5.92 1.81 -32.28
N CYS A 419 5.79 2.36 -31.08
CA CYS A 419 5.83 1.63 -29.82
C CYS A 419 4.64 2.04 -28.97
N LEU A 420 3.92 1.05 -28.43
CA LEU A 420 2.79 1.24 -27.55
C LEU A 420 3.15 0.83 -26.13
N ILE A 421 2.96 1.75 -25.19
CA ILE A 421 3.18 1.54 -23.76
C ILE A 421 1.88 1.76 -23.03
N ALA A 422 1.38 0.72 -22.36
CA ALA A 422 0.21 0.80 -21.51
C ALA A 422 0.53 1.59 -20.23
N LEU A 423 -0.20 2.69 -20.05
CA LEU A 423 -0.12 3.51 -18.83
C LEU A 423 -1.10 3.03 -17.77
N TYR A 424 -2.36 2.80 -18.14
CA TYR A 424 -3.43 2.48 -17.19
C TYR A 424 -4.33 1.37 -17.75
N GLN A 425 -4.83 0.52 -16.85
CA GLN A 425 -5.91 -0.42 -17.15
C GLN A 425 -7.17 0.09 -16.45
N ALA A 426 -7.97 0.86 -17.18
CA ALA A 426 -9.20 1.43 -16.67
C ALA A 426 -10.26 0.35 -16.45
N ASN A 427 -11.04 0.49 -15.39
CA ASN A 427 -12.27 -0.25 -15.18
C ASN A 427 -13.39 0.77 -14.91
N VAL A 428 -13.70 1.52 -15.96
CA VAL A 428 -14.67 2.62 -15.94
C VAL A 428 -15.71 2.37 -17.02
N GLU A 429 -16.98 2.39 -16.64
CA GLU A 429 -18.07 2.44 -17.61
C GLU A 429 -18.22 3.87 -18.14
N ILE A 430 -18.30 4.02 -19.45
CA ILE A 430 -18.44 5.31 -20.12
C ILE A 430 -19.88 5.47 -20.60
N ASP A 431 -20.66 6.27 -19.90
CA ASP A 431 -22.07 6.55 -20.18
C ASP A 431 -22.33 7.99 -20.68
N THR A 432 -21.34 8.86 -20.52
CA THR A 432 -21.42 10.30 -20.79
C THR A 432 -20.20 10.76 -21.55
N ALA A 433 -20.34 11.92 -22.21
CA ALA A 433 -19.22 12.49 -22.92
C ALA A 433 -18.16 13.03 -21.97
N PHE A 434 -16.89 12.83 -22.32
CA PHE A 434 -15.76 13.29 -21.50
C PHE A 434 -14.66 13.93 -22.34
N ASP A 435 -13.97 14.89 -21.74
CA ASP A 435 -12.80 15.53 -22.33
C ASP A 435 -11.53 14.83 -21.88
N VAL A 436 -10.54 14.83 -22.75
CA VAL A 436 -9.20 14.29 -22.44
C VAL A 436 -8.16 15.33 -22.81
N SER A 437 -7.23 15.54 -21.87
CA SER A 437 -6.05 16.34 -22.10
C SER A 437 -4.82 15.66 -21.52
N TYR A 438 -3.70 15.78 -22.22
CA TYR A 438 -2.40 15.34 -21.75
C TYR A 438 -1.32 16.33 -22.23
N THR A 439 -0.21 16.39 -21.50
CA THR A 439 0.88 17.34 -21.77
C THR A 439 2.19 16.60 -21.84
N VAL A 440 2.95 16.86 -22.90
CA VAL A 440 4.22 16.20 -23.17
C VAL A 440 5.27 17.19 -23.64
N ARG A 441 6.51 16.74 -23.61
CA ARG A 441 7.65 17.46 -24.17
C ARG A 441 8.45 16.46 -24.97
N SER A 442 8.56 16.68 -26.27
CA SER A 442 9.36 15.86 -27.17
C SER A 442 10.67 16.55 -27.55
N ASN A 443 11.65 15.77 -27.98
CA ASN A 443 12.72 16.28 -28.84
C ASN A 443 12.24 16.06 -30.29
N ASN A 444 12.43 17.03 -31.19
CA ASN A 444 11.81 17.10 -32.53
C ASN A 444 12.05 15.90 -33.49
N CYS A 445 12.62 14.79 -33.02
CA CYS A 445 12.86 13.55 -33.73
C CYS A 445 11.78 12.47 -33.49
N SER A 446 10.77 12.73 -32.64
CA SER A 446 9.68 11.79 -32.37
C SER A 446 8.38 12.51 -32.00
N SER A 447 7.24 11.91 -32.33
CA SER A 447 5.90 12.35 -31.88
C SER A 447 5.38 11.45 -30.77
N LEU A 448 4.50 11.98 -29.91
CA LEU A 448 3.86 11.22 -28.84
C LEU A 448 2.35 11.48 -28.85
N SER A 449 1.59 10.40 -29.04
CA SER A 449 0.13 10.41 -29.06
C SER A 449 -0.43 9.59 -27.90
N LEU A 450 -1.59 9.99 -27.38
CA LEU A 450 -2.32 9.23 -26.38
C LEU A 450 -3.33 8.30 -27.08
N LEU A 451 -3.22 6.99 -26.83
CA LEU A 451 -4.20 6.00 -27.29
C LEU A 451 -5.19 5.66 -26.18
N ILE A 452 -6.48 5.78 -26.47
CA ILE A 452 -7.58 5.32 -25.61
C ILE A 452 -8.27 4.15 -26.30
N ARG A 453 -8.38 3.03 -25.58
CA ARG A 453 -9.14 1.85 -26.02
C ARG A 453 -10.45 1.77 -25.26
N VAL A 454 -11.56 1.67 -25.99
CA VAL A 454 -12.91 1.55 -25.44
C VAL A 454 -13.56 0.29 -25.97
N SER A 455 -14.00 -0.59 -25.08
CA SER A 455 -14.68 -1.83 -25.45
C SER A 455 -16.20 -1.66 -25.37
N LYS A 456 -16.93 -2.17 -26.38
CA LYS A 456 -18.40 -2.29 -26.40
C LYS A 456 -18.76 -3.70 -26.83
N GLY A 457 -19.21 -4.53 -25.89
CA GLY A 457 -19.35 -5.99 -26.12
C GLY A 457 -18.02 -6.59 -26.57
N ASP A 458 -18.02 -7.30 -27.69
CA ASP A 458 -16.80 -7.89 -28.29
C ASP A 458 -16.01 -6.90 -29.17
N SER A 459 -16.53 -5.70 -29.42
CA SER A 459 -15.87 -4.69 -30.26
C SER A 459 -14.92 -3.80 -29.43
N VAL A 460 -13.76 -3.47 -30.00
CA VAL A 460 -12.76 -2.57 -29.38
C VAL A 460 -12.49 -1.40 -30.32
N ASN A 461 -12.79 -0.20 -29.86
CA ASN A 461 -12.53 1.06 -30.56
C ASN A 461 -11.24 1.69 -30.06
N HIS A 462 -10.51 2.33 -30.98
CA HIS A 462 -9.21 2.95 -30.72
C HIS A 462 -9.30 4.43 -31.07
N PHE A 463 -8.98 5.30 -30.10
CA PHE A 463 -8.96 6.74 -30.28
C PHE A 463 -7.55 7.26 -30.04
N ILE A 464 -6.98 7.93 -31.03
CA ILE A 464 -5.63 8.51 -30.97
C ILE A 464 -5.79 10.01 -30.82
N LEU A 465 -5.19 10.57 -29.77
CA LEU A 465 -5.08 12.01 -29.59
C LEU A 465 -3.63 12.40 -29.87
N ASP A 466 -3.44 13.22 -30.89
CA ASP A 466 -2.14 13.82 -31.19
C ASP A 466 -1.96 15.15 -30.45
N THR A 467 -0.71 15.59 -30.34
CA THR A 467 -0.38 16.91 -29.80
C THR A 467 -0.57 18.02 -30.83
N LYS A 468 -0.84 19.24 -30.34
CA LYS A 468 -0.66 20.48 -31.11
C LYS A 468 0.40 21.34 -30.41
N GLU A 469 1.21 22.07 -31.18
CA GLU A 469 2.14 23.06 -30.62
C GLU A 469 1.35 24.14 -29.87
N ASP A 470 1.75 24.43 -28.64
CA ASP A 470 1.15 25.49 -27.83
C ASP A 470 2.02 26.76 -27.96
N GLU A 471 1.53 27.76 -28.69
CA GLU A 471 2.25 29.02 -28.95
C GLU A 471 2.37 29.92 -27.70
N GLU A 472 1.55 29.69 -26.65
CA GLU A 472 1.44 30.62 -25.51
C GLU A 472 2.44 30.38 -24.38
N SER A 473 3.10 29.22 -24.32
CA SER A 473 4.14 28.96 -23.32
C SER A 473 5.51 29.09 -23.97
N GLY A 474 6.30 30.11 -23.60
CA GLY A 474 7.68 30.30 -24.09
C GLY A 474 8.69 29.19 -23.71
N LYS A 475 8.22 27.96 -23.48
CA LYS A 475 8.94 26.77 -23.06
C LYS A 475 8.29 25.52 -23.70
N SER A 476 8.79 25.06 -24.86
CA SER A 476 8.79 23.68 -25.42
C SER A 476 7.81 22.58 -24.92
N TRP A 477 6.57 22.86 -24.52
CA TRP A 477 5.58 21.88 -24.08
C TRP A 477 4.45 21.82 -25.11
N GLU A 478 3.99 20.60 -25.39
CA GLU A 478 2.91 20.33 -26.32
C GLU A 478 1.71 19.76 -25.56
N ILE A 479 0.51 20.19 -25.94
CA ILE A 479 -0.72 19.73 -25.30
C ILE A 479 -1.57 19.00 -26.33
N GLY A 480 -1.87 17.74 -26.06
CA GLY A 480 -2.91 17.00 -26.78
C GLY A 480 -4.25 17.19 -26.07
N ARG A 481 -5.27 17.59 -26.83
CA ARG A 481 -6.66 17.78 -26.35
C ARG A 481 -7.63 17.22 -27.38
N ASN A 482 -8.66 16.54 -26.91
CA ASN A 482 -9.89 16.33 -27.68
C ASN A 482 -11.07 16.96 -26.95
N LEU A 483 -11.93 17.65 -27.71
CA LEU A 483 -13.15 18.28 -27.21
C LEU A 483 -14.29 17.26 -27.47
N CYS A 484 -14.75 16.60 -26.41
CA CYS A 484 -15.89 15.68 -26.38
C CYS A 484 -15.69 14.29 -27.04
N PHE A 485 -15.43 13.26 -26.21
CA PHE A 485 -15.66 11.86 -26.59
C PHE A 485 -17.12 11.49 -26.33
N VAL A 486 -17.93 11.24 -27.35
CA VAL A 486 -19.34 10.79 -27.18
C VAL A 486 -19.40 9.26 -27.25
N PRO A 487 -20.10 8.56 -26.34
CA PRO A 487 -20.35 7.13 -26.48
C PRO A 487 -21.02 6.83 -27.83
N LEU A 488 -20.60 5.74 -28.49
CA LEU A 488 -20.96 5.30 -29.85
C LEU A 488 -22.47 5.00 -30.11
N GLU A 489 -23.39 5.60 -29.37
CA GLU A 489 -24.83 5.57 -29.64
C GLU A 489 -25.35 6.86 -30.27
N GLN A 490 -24.49 7.85 -30.54
CA GLN A 490 -24.89 9.13 -31.13
C GLN A 490 -24.06 9.59 -32.33
N THR A 491 -23.13 8.76 -32.84
CA THR A 491 -22.44 9.06 -34.10
C THR A 491 -23.07 8.27 -35.24
N GLU A 492 -24.06 8.88 -35.91
CA GLU A 492 -24.25 8.58 -37.33
C GLU A 492 -22.92 8.82 -38.06
N ALA A 493 -22.60 7.94 -38.99
CA ALA A 493 -21.34 7.87 -39.71
C ALA A 493 -20.80 9.26 -40.14
N PHE A 494 -19.57 9.55 -39.76
CA PHE A 494 -18.75 10.62 -40.34
C PHE A 494 -17.47 10.04 -40.93
#